data_AF-A0A9Q7BGM5-F1
#
_entry.id   AF-A0A9Q7BGM5-F1
#
_cell.length_a   1.000
_cell.length_b   1.000
_cell.length_c   1.000
_cell.angle_alpha   90.00
_cell.angle_beta   90.00
_cell.angle_gamma   90.00
#
_symmetry.space_group_name_H-M   'P 1'
#
loop_
_entity.id
_entity.type
_entity.pdbx_description
1 polymer ?
#
loop_
_entity_poly.entity_id
_entity_poly.type
_entity_poly.pdbx_seq_one_letter_code
_entity_poly.pdbx_strand_id
1 'polypeptide(L)'
;MQPEDFWQQIDPPGPEIAGPFHDSYSAAFDGGRIRLPIRVLADGHHALASLIINQASFAVQDALARALAARLCGFAIDIVVGLPTLGLTLASALARQLGHSRYVPLGTSRKFWYRDEFSVDMSSITTSDRKRLFIDPRLLPLIEGKRVALVDDVISSGTSIAAGLELMTLCGVEPVVIGAAMLQSERWRQRLGALDRKWTERVVGVLATPLLEPADGGGWQRPASS
;
A
#
# COMPACT_ATOMS: atom_id res chain seq x y z
N MET A 1 11.64 -18.01 16.81
CA MET A 1 10.60 -17.56 15.87
C MET A 1 11.07 -17.97 14.50
N GLN A 2 10.23 -18.68 13.75
CA GLN A 2 10.57 -19.10 12.41
C GLN A 2 10.20 -18.02 11.39
N PRO A 3 10.90 -17.92 10.25
CA PRO A 3 10.59 -16.91 9.22
C PRO A 3 9.13 -16.92 8.73
N GLU A 4 8.46 -18.07 8.79
CA GLU A 4 7.07 -18.27 8.37
C GLU A 4 6.02 -17.79 9.38
N ASP A 5 6.40 -17.44 10.61
CA ASP A 5 5.45 -17.04 11.67
C ASP A 5 4.88 -15.61 11.44
N PHE A 6 5.53 -14.80 10.61
CA PHE A 6 5.14 -13.42 10.36
C PHE A 6 3.85 -13.29 9.54
N TRP A 7 3.03 -12.28 9.84
CA TRP A 7 1.76 -12.00 9.14
C TRP A 7 0.71 -13.12 9.21
N GLN A 8 0.88 -14.12 10.09
CA GLN A 8 -0.03 -15.26 10.13
C GLN A 8 -1.18 -15.10 11.12
N GLN A 9 -0.96 -14.35 12.21
CA GLN A 9 -1.91 -14.18 13.30
C GLN A 9 -2.23 -12.72 13.57
N ILE A 10 -3.42 -12.49 14.12
CA ILE A 10 -3.85 -11.20 14.65
C ILE A 10 -3.85 -11.36 16.17
N ASP A 11 -2.90 -10.70 16.82
CA ASP A 11 -2.88 -10.62 18.27
C ASP A 11 -3.98 -9.66 18.74
N PRO A 12 -4.55 -9.86 19.96
CA PRO A 12 -5.54 -8.95 20.53
C PRO A 12 -5.05 -7.49 20.57
N PRO A 13 -5.97 -6.51 20.51
CA PRO A 13 -5.60 -5.12 20.75
C PRO A 13 -5.00 -4.96 22.15
N GLY A 14 -4.06 -4.04 22.28
CA GLY A 14 -3.31 -3.84 23.52
C GLY A 14 -2.47 -2.57 23.47
N PRO A 15 -1.85 -2.18 24.60
CA PRO A 15 -1.04 -0.98 24.68
C PRO A 15 0.10 -1.01 23.67
N GLU A 16 0.63 0.17 23.39
CA GLU A 16 1.76 0.28 22.48
C GLU A 16 2.99 -0.43 23.06
N ILE A 17 3.63 -1.27 22.26
CA ILE A 17 4.83 -1.99 22.67
C ILE A 17 6.00 -1.03 22.54
N ALA A 18 6.65 -0.75 23.67
CA ALA A 18 7.90 0.00 23.72
C ALA A 18 9.04 -0.85 23.15
N GLY A 19 9.99 -0.18 22.49
CA GLY A 19 11.23 -0.81 22.04
C GLY A 19 12.20 -1.11 23.20
N PRO A 20 13.40 -1.63 22.90
CA PRO A 20 13.91 -1.87 21.55
C PRO A 20 13.28 -3.11 20.89
N PHE A 21 13.11 -3.03 19.57
CA PHE A 21 12.65 -4.11 18.70
C PHE A 21 13.86 -4.79 18.07
N HIS A 22 13.85 -6.12 17.94
CA HIS A 22 14.95 -6.86 17.32
C HIS A 22 14.51 -7.46 15.99
N ASP A 23 13.76 -8.55 16.02
CA ASP A 23 13.36 -9.29 14.81
C ASP A 23 12.03 -8.80 14.23
N SER A 24 11.19 -8.17 15.06
CA SER A 24 9.80 -7.89 14.71
C SER A 24 9.28 -6.59 15.28
N TYR A 25 8.39 -5.96 14.53
CA TYR A 25 7.59 -4.82 14.93
C TYR A 25 6.12 -5.24 15.02
N SER A 26 5.44 -4.89 16.12
CA SER A 26 4.02 -5.17 16.28
C SER A 26 3.22 -3.94 15.88
N ALA A 27 2.58 -3.98 14.70
CA ALA A 27 1.78 -2.89 14.18
C ALA A 27 0.31 -3.06 14.60
N ALA A 28 -0.28 -1.99 15.14
CA ALA A 28 -1.65 -2.00 15.64
C ALA A 28 -2.63 -1.40 14.61
N PHE A 29 -3.87 -1.90 14.63
CA PHE A 29 -5.01 -1.36 13.92
C PHE A 29 -6.29 -1.69 14.71
N ASP A 30 -7.45 -1.20 14.25
CA ASP A 30 -8.72 -1.33 15.00
C ASP A 30 -9.12 -2.79 15.27
N GLY A 31 -8.66 -3.73 14.44
CA GLY A 31 -8.95 -5.16 14.58
C GLY A 31 -7.93 -5.96 15.42
N GLY A 32 -6.86 -5.34 15.92
CA GLY A 32 -5.83 -6.01 16.71
C GLY A 32 -4.41 -5.60 16.33
N ARG A 33 -3.47 -6.54 16.40
CA ARG A 33 -2.06 -6.29 16.07
C ARG A 33 -1.51 -7.36 15.15
N ILE A 34 -0.65 -6.96 14.23
CA ILE A 34 0.05 -7.87 13.32
C ILE A 34 1.54 -7.76 13.58
N ARG A 35 2.19 -8.91 13.69
CA ARG A 35 3.64 -9.00 13.81
C ARG A 35 4.29 -8.93 12.42
N LEU A 36 5.14 -7.94 12.23
CA LEU A 36 5.86 -7.65 11.00
C LEU A 36 7.36 -7.91 11.22
N PRO A 37 8.08 -8.56 10.29
CA PRO A 37 9.53 -8.67 10.39
C PRO A 37 10.17 -7.30 10.16
N ILE A 38 11.27 -7.06 10.86
CA ILE A 38 12.10 -5.87 10.67
C ILE A 38 13.12 -6.15 9.57
N ARG A 39 13.24 -5.21 8.62
CA ARG A 39 14.22 -5.27 7.53
C ARG A 39 15.15 -4.07 7.62
N VAL A 40 16.44 -4.35 7.77
CA VAL A 40 17.49 -3.33 7.76
C VAL A 40 17.64 -2.76 6.34
N LEU A 41 17.69 -1.44 6.23
CA LEU A 41 17.92 -0.76 4.96
C LEU A 41 19.39 -0.87 4.54
N ALA A 42 19.64 -0.62 3.26
CA ALA A 42 20.99 -0.68 2.69
C ALA A 42 21.96 0.34 3.33
N ASP A 43 21.44 1.39 3.98
CA ASP A 43 22.27 2.35 4.72
C ASP A 43 22.82 1.78 6.05
N GLY A 44 22.30 0.64 6.52
CA GLY A 44 22.72 0.01 7.78
C GLY A 44 22.30 0.76 9.05
N HIS A 45 21.66 1.92 8.92
CA HIS A 45 21.32 2.81 10.03
C HIS A 45 19.81 2.94 10.25
N HIS A 46 18.99 2.46 9.31
CA HIS A 46 17.55 2.45 9.46
C HIS A 46 16.97 1.06 9.21
N ALA A 47 15.78 0.82 9.75
CA ALA A 47 15.01 -0.36 9.45
C ALA A 47 13.53 -0.06 9.23
N LEU A 48 12.84 -0.99 8.57
CA LEU A 48 11.40 -0.91 8.30
C LEU A 48 10.69 -2.18 8.73
N ALA A 49 9.51 -2.02 9.31
CA ALA A 49 8.56 -3.11 9.46
C ALA A 49 7.99 -3.47 8.08
N SER A 50 8.11 -4.73 7.66
CA SER A 50 7.71 -5.17 6.32
C SER A 50 6.37 -5.86 6.35
N LEU A 51 5.47 -5.50 5.43
CA LEU A 51 4.28 -6.27 5.10
C LEU A 51 4.45 -6.82 3.68
N ILE A 52 4.20 -8.11 3.50
CA ILE A 52 4.11 -8.74 2.18
C ILE A 52 2.74 -9.42 2.14
N ILE A 53 1.74 -8.73 1.60
CA ILE A 53 0.35 -9.09 1.87
C ILE A 53 -0.04 -10.48 1.34
N ASN A 54 0.56 -10.92 0.23
CA ASN A 54 0.29 -12.25 -0.34
C ASN A 54 0.99 -13.40 0.39
N GLN A 55 1.84 -13.10 1.38
CA GLN A 55 2.41 -14.08 2.32
C GLN A 55 1.64 -14.11 3.65
N ALA A 56 0.77 -13.13 3.89
CA ALA A 56 -0.08 -13.10 5.08
C ALA A 56 -1.19 -14.14 5.01
N SER A 57 -1.62 -14.64 6.16
CA SER A 57 -2.77 -15.55 6.23
C SER A 57 -4.03 -14.86 5.69
N PHE A 58 -4.98 -15.64 5.16
CA PHE A 58 -6.25 -15.06 4.68
C PHE A 58 -7.01 -14.31 5.78
N ALA A 59 -6.92 -14.76 7.03
CA ALA A 59 -7.50 -14.05 8.17
C ALA A 59 -6.91 -12.64 8.33
N VAL A 60 -5.59 -12.48 8.18
CA VAL A 60 -4.93 -11.17 8.21
C VAL A 60 -5.31 -10.33 7.00
N GLN A 61 -5.33 -10.90 5.79
CA GLN A 61 -5.75 -10.20 4.57
C GLN A 61 -7.20 -9.68 4.70
N ASP A 62 -8.12 -10.51 5.16
CA ASP A 62 -9.53 -10.16 5.34
C ASP A 62 -9.72 -9.09 6.42
N ALA A 63 -8.97 -9.17 7.52
CA ALA A 63 -9.02 -8.17 8.58
C ALA A 63 -8.50 -6.80 8.12
N LEU A 64 -7.39 -6.77 7.37
CA LEU A 64 -6.85 -5.55 6.78
C LEU A 64 -7.82 -4.94 5.76
N ALA A 65 -8.38 -5.77 4.87
CA ALA A 65 -9.36 -5.30 3.88
C ALA A 65 -10.63 -4.75 4.53
N ARG A 66 -11.15 -5.41 5.57
CA ARG A 66 -12.33 -4.96 6.32
C ARG A 66 -12.07 -3.65 7.06
N ALA A 67 -10.92 -3.53 7.72
CA ALA A 67 -10.52 -2.30 8.40
C ALA A 67 -10.37 -1.15 7.39
N LEU A 68 -9.77 -1.41 6.23
CA LEU A 68 -9.67 -0.41 5.17
C LEU A 68 -11.05 0.00 4.65
N ALA A 69 -11.93 -0.96 4.35
CA ALA A 69 -13.29 -0.69 3.90
C ALA A 69 -14.07 0.19 4.88
N ALA A 70 -13.94 -0.07 6.19
CA ALA A 70 -14.54 0.75 7.23
C ALA A 70 -14.01 2.19 7.21
N ARG A 71 -12.70 2.39 7.03
CA ARG A 71 -12.09 3.74 6.91
C ARG A 71 -12.45 4.46 5.61
N LEU A 72 -12.82 3.71 4.58
CA LEU A 72 -13.17 4.23 3.26
C LEU A 72 -14.68 4.44 3.05
N CYS A 73 -15.53 4.13 4.03
CA CYS A 73 -16.99 4.14 3.85
C CYS A 73 -17.56 5.52 3.45
N GLY A 74 -16.93 6.63 3.88
CA GLY A 74 -17.36 7.99 3.57
C GLY A 74 -17.07 8.46 2.13
N PHE A 75 -16.25 7.74 1.37
CA PHE A 75 -15.86 8.14 0.01
C PHE A 75 -16.83 7.68 -1.07
N ALA A 76 -17.78 6.80 -0.70
CA ALA A 76 -18.78 6.23 -1.60
C ALA A 76 -18.16 5.72 -2.92
N ILE A 77 -17.20 4.82 -2.78
CA ILE A 77 -16.38 4.30 -3.89
C ILE A 77 -17.28 3.48 -4.83
N ASP A 78 -17.18 3.73 -6.14
CA ASP A 78 -17.91 2.97 -7.17
C ASP A 78 -17.07 1.80 -7.72
N ILE A 79 -15.74 1.93 -7.74
CA ILE A 79 -14.81 0.92 -8.25
C ILE A 79 -13.44 1.04 -7.59
N VAL A 80 -12.78 -0.09 -7.38
CA VAL A 80 -11.40 -0.17 -6.90
C VAL A 80 -10.47 -0.40 -8.09
N VAL A 81 -9.40 0.39 -8.16
CA VAL A 81 -8.27 0.19 -9.07
C VAL A 81 -7.06 -0.27 -8.25
N GLY A 82 -6.51 -1.44 -8.56
CA GLY A 82 -5.42 -2.04 -7.80
C GLY A 82 -4.07 -1.92 -8.51
N LEU A 83 -3.02 -1.56 -7.77
CA LEU A 83 -1.65 -1.57 -8.26
C LEU A 83 -1.02 -2.98 -8.22
N PRO A 84 -0.22 -3.35 -9.23
CA PRO A 84 0.45 -4.63 -9.30
C PRO A 84 1.78 -4.65 -8.53
N THR A 85 2.27 -5.83 -8.14
CA THR A 85 1.55 -7.13 -8.16
C THR A 85 0.85 -7.40 -6.84
N LEU A 86 1.51 -7.06 -5.72
CA LEU A 86 1.06 -7.41 -4.38
C LEU A 86 -0.19 -6.62 -3.96
N GLY A 87 -0.28 -5.35 -4.35
CA GLY A 87 -1.47 -4.51 -4.13
C GLY A 87 -2.78 -5.10 -4.69
N LEU A 88 -2.73 -5.96 -5.71
CA LEU A 88 -3.91 -6.64 -6.27
C LEU A 88 -4.58 -7.56 -5.25
N THR A 89 -3.83 -8.15 -4.32
CA THR A 89 -4.38 -8.97 -3.24
C THR A 89 -5.28 -8.13 -2.34
N LEU A 90 -4.81 -6.95 -1.91
CA LEU A 90 -5.63 -6.03 -1.11
C LEU A 90 -6.80 -5.47 -1.91
N ALA A 91 -6.55 -5.04 -3.15
CA ALA A 91 -7.57 -4.42 -4.00
C ALA A 91 -8.75 -5.37 -4.25
N SER A 92 -8.47 -6.64 -4.53
CA SER A 92 -9.48 -7.68 -4.69
C SER A 92 -10.28 -7.91 -3.40
N ALA A 93 -9.59 -8.05 -2.26
CA ALA A 93 -10.25 -8.23 -0.97
C ALA A 93 -11.11 -7.02 -0.57
N LEU A 94 -10.60 -5.80 -0.74
CA LEU A 94 -11.31 -4.56 -0.48
C LEU A 94 -12.55 -4.42 -1.36
N ALA A 95 -12.44 -4.69 -2.66
CA ALA A 95 -13.60 -4.66 -3.56
C ALA A 95 -14.72 -5.60 -3.10
N ARG A 96 -14.38 -6.80 -2.61
CA ARG A 96 -15.35 -7.74 -2.02
C ARG A 96 -15.96 -7.21 -0.73
N GLN A 97 -15.17 -6.59 0.16
CA GLN A 97 -15.67 -5.97 1.39
C GLN A 97 -16.62 -4.79 1.11
N LEU A 98 -16.39 -4.05 0.03
CA LEU A 98 -17.27 -2.98 -0.44
C LEU A 98 -18.50 -3.49 -1.22
N GLY A 99 -18.64 -4.81 -1.39
CA GLY A 99 -19.77 -5.42 -2.12
C GLY A 99 -19.67 -5.30 -3.65
N HIS A 100 -18.50 -4.95 -4.19
CA HIS A 100 -18.29 -4.84 -5.63
C HIS A 100 -18.13 -6.24 -6.24
N SER A 101 -18.71 -6.45 -7.42
CA SER A 101 -18.58 -7.72 -8.15
C SER A 101 -17.22 -7.90 -8.84
N ARG A 102 -16.46 -6.81 -9.00
CA ARG A 102 -15.18 -6.77 -9.70
C ARG A 102 -14.34 -5.58 -9.25
N TYR A 103 -13.07 -5.58 -9.65
CA TYR A 103 -12.14 -4.46 -9.53
C TYR A 103 -11.34 -4.33 -10.83
N VAL A 104 -10.60 -3.24 -10.99
CA VAL A 104 -9.74 -2.98 -12.15
C VAL A 104 -8.28 -3.23 -11.76
N PRO A 105 -7.67 -4.35 -12.18
CA PRO A 105 -6.25 -4.59 -11.95
C PRO A 105 -5.41 -3.82 -12.97
N LEU A 106 -4.45 -3.05 -12.50
CA LEU A 106 -3.36 -2.54 -13.34
C LEU A 106 -2.30 -3.64 -13.49
N GLY A 107 -1.48 -3.56 -14.54
CA GLY A 107 -0.47 -4.58 -14.85
C GLY A 107 0.87 -3.99 -15.23
N THR A 108 1.95 -4.76 -15.05
CA THR A 108 3.31 -4.37 -15.48
C THR A 108 3.78 -5.07 -16.75
N SER A 109 3.05 -6.09 -17.20
CA SER A 109 3.41 -6.89 -18.37
C SER A 109 2.67 -6.38 -19.61
N ARG A 110 3.40 -5.89 -20.60
CA ARG A 110 2.82 -5.44 -21.87
C ARG A 110 2.10 -6.60 -22.56
N LYS A 111 0.88 -6.34 -23.02
CA LYS A 111 0.11 -7.22 -23.91
C LYS A 111 -0.04 -6.55 -25.27
N PHE A 112 -0.18 -7.33 -26.34
CA PHE A 112 -0.22 -6.78 -27.70
C PHE A 112 -1.40 -5.83 -27.95
N TRP A 113 -2.46 -5.93 -27.15
CA TRP A 113 -3.65 -5.07 -27.22
C TRP A 113 -3.59 -3.85 -26.30
N TYR A 114 -2.53 -3.69 -25.49
CA TYR A 114 -2.36 -2.51 -24.66
C TYR A 114 -1.86 -1.34 -25.50
N ARG A 115 -2.39 -0.16 -25.22
CA ARG A 115 -2.07 1.08 -25.95
C ARG A 115 -1.08 1.90 -25.14
N ASP A 116 -0.08 2.44 -25.82
CA ASP A 116 1.00 3.18 -25.14
C ASP A 116 0.50 4.46 -24.46
N GLU A 117 -0.55 5.08 -24.99
CA GLU A 117 -1.24 6.25 -24.39
C GLU A 117 -1.92 5.96 -23.04
N PHE A 118 -2.16 4.68 -22.71
CA PHE A 118 -2.71 4.22 -21.42
C PHE A 118 -1.65 3.47 -20.62
N SER A 119 -0.43 3.99 -20.62
CA SER A 119 0.68 3.43 -19.86
C SER A 119 1.68 4.50 -19.42
N VAL A 120 2.33 4.26 -18.28
CA VAL A 120 3.32 5.17 -17.67
C VAL A 120 4.53 4.40 -17.17
N ASP A 121 5.67 5.06 -17.04
CA ASP A 121 6.86 4.46 -16.41
C ASP A 121 6.68 4.45 -14.88
N MET A 122 6.94 3.32 -14.21
CA MET A 122 6.85 3.22 -12.74
C MET A 122 8.13 3.65 -12.01
N SER A 123 9.26 3.74 -12.71
CA SER A 123 10.57 4.05 -12.11
C SER A 123 11.23 5.22 -12.81
N SER A 124 11.79 6.14 -12.02
CA SER A 124 12.49 7.35 -12.50
C SER A 124 13.95 7.12 -12.89
N ILE A 125 14.50 5.91 -12.72
CA ILE A 125 15.92 5.61 -12.98
C ILE A 125 16.06 4.79 -14.26
N THR A 126 17.08 5.12 -15.04
CA THR A 126 17.62 4.44 -16.22
C THR A 126 18.20 3.06 -15.89
N THR A 127 17.41 2.19 -15.26
CA THR A 127 17.74 0.77 -15.13
C THR A 127 17.33 0.05 -16.41
N SER A 128 18.08 -0.98 -16.80
CA SER A 128 17.88 -1.76 -18.04
C SER A 128 16.50 -2.42 -18.19
N ASP A 129 15.73 -2.53 -17.10
CA ASP A 129 14.33 -2.97 -17.09
C ASP A 129 13.39 -1.84 -16.65
N ARG A 130 12.97 -0.98 -17.59
CA ARG A 130 11.91 0.00 -17.33
C ARG A 130 10.60 -0.74 -17.06
N LYS A 131 10.19 -0.80 -15.79
CA LYS A 131 8.85 -1.28 -15.43
C LYS A 131 7.84 -0.21 -15.80
N ARG A 132 6.89 -0.56 -16.68
CA ARG A 132 5.75 0.28 -17.04
C ARG A 132 4.50 -0.21 -16.33
N LEU A 133 3.57 0.69 -16.07
CA LEU A 133 2.24 0.40 -15.59
C LEU A 133 1.26 0.55 -16.75
N PHE A 134 0.33 -0.39 -16.87
CA PHE A 134 -0.66 -0.45 -17.93
C PHE A 134 -2.05 -0.67 -17.36
N ILE A 135 -3.06 -0.14 -18.06
CA ILE A 135 -4.47 -0.51 -17.92
C ILE A 135 -4.95 -1.16 -19.22
N ASP A 136 -5.78 -2.21 -19.12
CA ASP A 136 -6.43 -2.78 -20.29
C ASP A 136 -7.50 -1.81 -20.81
N PRO A 137 -7.48 -1.38 -22.08
CA PRO A 137 -8.49 -0.50 -22.65
C PRO A 137 -9.94 -0.99 -22.46
N ARG A 138 -10.16 -2.31 -22.35
CA ARG A 138 -11.50 -2.89 -22.09
C ARG A 138 -12.04 -2.58 -20.70
N LEU A 139 -11.19 -2.13 -19.78
CA LEU A 139 -11.58 -1.77 -18.41
C LEU A 139 -11.82 -0.26 -18.26
N LEU A 140 -11.49 0.57 -19.25
CA LEU A 140 -11.73 2.02 -19.21
C LEU A 140 -13.20 2.40 -18.95
N PRO A 141 -14.21 1.73 -19.56
CA PRO A 141 -15.61 2.03 -19.27
C PRO A 141 -16.02 1.76 -17.81
N LEU A 142 -15.22 1.01 -17.05
CA LEU A 142 -15.49 0.74 -15.64
C LEU A 142 -15.04 1.88 -14.71
N ILE A 143 -14.18 2.79 -15.18
CA ILE A 143 -13.63 3.89 -14.37
C ILE A 143 -14.12 5.27 -14.83
N GLU A 144 -14.63 5.39 -16.05
CA GLU A 144 -15.14 6.66 -16.59
C GLU A 144 -16.33 7.20 -15.77
N GLY A 145 -16.18 8.43 -15.27
CA GLY A 145 -17.19 9.09 -14.43
C GLY A 145 -17.44 8.40 -13.09
N LYS A 146 -16.54 7.54 -12.61
CA LYS A 146 -16.68 6.79 -11.35
C LYS A 146 -15.81 7.36 -10.24
N ARG A 147 -16.27 7.20 -8.99
CA ARG A 147 -15.47 7.47 -7.79
C ARG A 147 -14.50 6.31 -7.57
N VAL A 148 -13.27 6.50 -8.02
CA VAL A 148 -12.22 5.48 -7.98
C VAL A 148 -11.46 5.52 -6.66
N ALA A 149 -11.28 4.37 -6.02
CA ALA A 149 -10.24 4.17 -5.01
C ALA A 149 -9.00 3.54 -5.67
N LEU A 150 -7.85 4.20 -5.57
CA LEU A 150 -6.57 3.66 -6.02
C LEU A 150 -5.89 2.94 -4.85
N VAL A 151 -5.57 1.67 -5.02
CA VAL A 151 -5.18 0.79 -3.89
C VAL A 151 -3.84 0.11 -4.15
N ASP A 152 -2.96 0.14 -3.15
CA ASP A 152 -1.74 -0.66 -3.08
C ASP A 152 -1.67 -1.39 -1.74
N ASP A 153 -0.80 -2.39 -1.58
CA ASP A 153 -0.66 -3.06 -0.29
C ASP A 153 0.14 -2.22 0.71
N VAL A 154 1.26 -1.66 0.27
CA VAL A 154 2.15 -0.84 1.10
C VAL A 154 2.53 0.45 0.39
N ILE A 155 2.35 1.59 1.06
CA ILE A 155 2.84 2.89 0.60
C ILE A 155 4.09 3.25 1.40
N SER A 156 5.26 3.16 0.76
CA SER A 156 6.58 3.44 1.37
C SER A 156 7.18 4.75 0.89
N SER A 157 7.77 4.77 -0.32
CA SER A 157 8.28 5.99 -0.97
C SER A 157 7.22 6.76 -1.75
N GLY A 158 6.04 6.17 -1.95
CA GLY A 158 4.97 6.69 -2.79
C GLY A 158 5.18 6.51 -4.31
N THR A 159 6.24 5.83 -4.75
CA THR A 159 6.57 5.72 -6.19
C THR A 159 5.46 5.03 -7.00
N SER A 160 4.97 3.88 -6.54
CA SER A 160 3.91 3.13 -7.26
C SER A 160 2.60 3.92 -7.33
N ILE A 161 2.23 4.59 -6.24
CA ILE A 161 1.04 5.46 -6.20
C ILE A 161 1.18 6.64 -7.15
N ALA A 162 2.35 7.30 -7.20
CA ALA A 162 2.59 8.39 -8.13
C ALA A 162 2.37 7.95 -9.60
N ALA A 163 2.90 6.79 -9.99
CA ALA A 163 2.66 6.22 -11.32
C ALA A 163 1.17 5.87 -11.52
N GLY A 164 0.50 5.30 -10.51
CA GLY A 164 -0.93 5.05 -10.57
C GLY A 164 -1.76 6.32 -10.81
N LEU A 165 -1.44 7.41 -10.11
CA LEU A 165 -2.10 8.72 -10.26
C LEU A 165 -1.86 9.32 -11.65
N GLU A 166 -0.64 9.22 -12.17
CA GLU A 166 -0.31 9.65 -13.54
C GLU A 166 -1.14 8.87 -14.56
N LEU A 167 -1.24 7.54 -14.41
CA LEU A 167 -2.04 6.70 -15.30
C LEU A 167 -3.53 7.03 -15.21
N MET A 168 -4.07 7.26 -14.01
CA MET A 168 -5.47 7.67 -13.84
C MET A 168 -5.73 9.02 -14.51
N THR A 169 -4.78 9.95 -14.42
CA THR A 169 -4.85 11.25 -15.10
C THR A 169 -4.92 11.09 -16.62
N LEU A 170 -4.11 10.21 -17.21
CA LEU A 170 -4.19 9.88 -18.65
C LEU A 170 -5.53 9.25 -19.05
N CYS A 171 -6.18 8.56 -18.12
CA CYS A 171 -7.52 8.00 -18.31
C CYS A 171 -8.65 9.02 -18.06
N GLY A 172 -8.34 10.27 -17.71
CA GLY A 172 -9.32 11.30 -17.38
C GLY A 172 -10.02 11.08 -16.02
N VAL A 173 -9.37 10.36 -15.10
CA VAL A 173 -9.93 9.98 -13.79
C VAL A 173 -9.09 10.58 -12.66
N GLU A 174 -9.76 11.21 -11.70
CA GLU A 174 -9.14 11.62 -10.43
C GLU A 174 -9.63 10.68 -9.32
N PRO A 175 -8.76 9.86 -8.70
CA PRO A 175 -9.15 9.05 -7.56
C PRO A 175 -9.67 9.89 -6.38
N VAL A 176 -10.79 9.46 -5.80
CA VAL A 176 -11.36 10.12 -4.61
C VAL A 176 -10.59 9.79 -3.35
N VAL A 177 -9.89 8.65 -3.33
CA VAL A 177 -9.09 8.18 -2.20
C VAL A 177 -7.97 7.25 -2.66
N ILE A 178 -6.88 7.24 -1.90
CA ILE A 178 -5.79 6.29 -2.01
C ILE A 178 -5.82 5.38 -0.77
N GLY A 179 -5.94 4.08 -0.97
CA GLY A 179 -6.03 3.09 0.11
C GLY A 179 -4.80 2.20 0.20
N ALA A 180 -4.36 1.88 1.41
CA ALA A 180 -3.32 0.87 1.64
C ALA A 180 -3.50 0.06 2.92
N ALA A 181 -2.97 -1.16 2.93
CA ALA A 181 -2.91 -1.95 4.17
C ALA A 181 -1.89 -1.36 5.14
N MET A 182 -0.78 -0.82 4.64
CA MET A 182 0.25 -0.20 5.48
C MET A 182 0.85 1.06 4.87
N LEU A 183 0.93 2.12 5.68
CA LEU A 183 1.82 3.26 5.46
C LEU A 183 3.15 2.97 6.15
N GLN A 184 4.21 2.91 5.36
CA GLN A 184 5.54 2.57 5.82
C GLN A 184 6.43 3.81 5.80
N SER A 185 6.75 4.33 6.98
CA SER A 185 7.33 5.66 7.19
C SER A 185 6.46 6.81 6.67
N GLU A 186 6.99 8.03 6.71
CA GLU A 186 6.34 9.23 6.18
C GLU A 186 6.96 9.70 4.84
N ARG A 187 7.91 8.95 4.28
CA ARG A 187 8.66 9.34 3.06
C ARG A 187 7.75 9.56 1.84
N TRP A 188 6.63 8.85 1.77
CA TRP A 188 5.64 9.00 0.71
C TRP A 188 5.01 10.40 0.65
N ARG A 189 4.91 11.11 1.78
CA ARG A 189 4.28 12.44 1.83
C ARG A 189 4.99 13.44 0.93
N GLN A 190 6.33 13.45 0.95
CA GLN A 190 7.12 14.36 0.13
C GLN A 190 6.82 14.14 -1.36
N ARG A 191 6.81 12.88 -1.80
CA ARG A 191 6.56 12.54 -3.21
C ARG A 191 5.15 12.89 -3.64
N LEU A 192 4.13 12.48 -2.88
CA LEU A 192 2.74 12.73 -3.25
C LEU A 192 2.39 14.21 -3.14
N GLY A 193 2.91 14.91 -2.13
CA GLY A 193 2.72 16.35 -1.97
C GLY A 193 3.39 17.17 -3.08
N ALA A 194 4.49 16.68 -3.66
CA ALA A 194 5.12 17.31 -4.83
C ALA A 194 4.30 17.17 -6.12
N LEU A 195 3.40 16.17 -6.21
CA LEU A 195 2.43 16.07 -7.31
C LEU A 195 1.28 17.05 -7.09
N ASP A 196 0.66 16.98 -5.91
CA ASP A 196 -0.38 17.88 -5.44
C ASP A 196 -0.59 17.63 -3.94
N ARG A 197 -0.69 18.69 -3.13
CA ARG A 197 -0.88 18.59 -1.67
C ARG A 197 -2.10 17.73 -1.31
N LYS A 198 -3.16 17.75 -2.11
CA LYS A 198 -4.39 16.97 -1.87
C LYS A 198 -4.11 15.47 -1.72
N TRP A 199 -3.09 14.95 -2.40
CA TRP A 199 -2.77 13.53 -2.35
C TRP A 199 -2.28 13.10 -0.97
N THR A 200 -1.64 13.99 -0.21
CA THR A 200 -1.25 13.67 1.17
C THR A 200 -2.44 13.58 2.13
N GLU A 201 -3.55 14.23 1.80
CA GLU A 201 -4.78 14.28 2.59
C GLU A 201 -5.76 13.16 2.20
N ARG A 202 -5.63 12.62 0.98
CA ARG A 202 -6.45 11.52 0.45
C ARG A 202 -5.87 10.13 0.67
N VAL A 203 -4.73 10.00 1.35
CA VAL A 203 -4.13 8.69 1.68
C VAL A 203 -4.71 8.16 2.97
N VAL A 204 -5.27 6.96 2.91
CA VAL A 204 -5.83 6.22 4.04
C VAL A 204 -5.12 4.87 4.14
N GLY A 205 -4.44 4.65 5.26
CA GLY A 205 -3.83 3.37 5.61
C GLY A 205 -4.57 2.66 6.73
N VAL A 206 -4.40 1.35 6.86
CA VAL A 206 -4.84 0.58 8.04
C VAL A 206 -3.76 0.60 9.12
N LEU A 207 -2.56 0.14 8.78
CA LEU A 207 -1.37 0.16 9.62
C LEU A 207 -0.53 1.40 9.30
N ALA A 208 0.16 1.93 10.31
CA ALA A 208 1.23 2.91 10.15
C ALA A 208 2.46 2.43 10.92
N THR A 209 3.63 2.52 10.30
CA THR A 209 4.90 2.09 10.89
C THR A 209 5.97 3.16 10.67
N PRO A 210 6.80 3.45 11.68
CA PRO A 210 7.85 4.47 11.53
C PRO A 210 9.03 3.94 10.72
N LEU A 211 9.90 4.86 10.30
CA LEU A 211 11.28 4.51 9.98
C LEU A 211 12.00 4.27 11.30
N LEU A 212 12.47 3.05 11.54
CA LEU A 212 13.13 2.70 12.80
C LEU A 212 14.59 3.16 12.79
N GLU A 213 15.06 3.56 13.97
CA GLU A 213 16.43 4.01 14.24
C GLU A 213 17.12 3.05 15.22
N PRO A 214 18.46 3.01 15.29
CA PRO A 214 19.17 2.17 16.24
C PRO A 214 18.85 2.59 17.67
N ALA A 215 18.64 1.61 18.55
CA ALA A 215 18.45 1.86 19.98
C ALA A 215 19.78 1.82 20.75
N ASP A 216 19.86 2.60 21.82
CA ASP A 216 20.97 2.51 22.77
C ASP A 216 20.95 1.12 23.44
N GLY A 217 22.00 0.33 23.23
CA GLY A 217 22.07 -1.07 23.69
C GLY A 217 21.66 -2.12 22.65
N GLY A 218 21.39 -1.71 21.41
CA GLY A 218 21.14 -2.60 20.28
C GLY A 218 19.66 -2.83 19.98
N GLY A 219 19.39 -3.29 18.75
CA GLY A 219 18.03 -3.34 18.21
C GLY A 219 17.59 -1.99 17.66
N TRP A 220 16.28 -1.82 17.56
CA TRP A 220 15.62 -0.76 16.82
C TRP A 220 14.60 -0.05 17.70
N GLN A 221 14.46 1.26 17.57
CA GLN A 221 13.46 2.04 18.27
C GLN A 221 12.71 2.95 17.32
N ARG A 222 11.59 3.49 17.80
CA ARG A 222 10.91 4.57 17.07
C ARG A 222 11.75 5.85 17.19
N PRO A 223 11.72 6.74 16.18
CA PRO A 223 12.34 8.05 16.29
C PRO A 223 11.77 8.81 17.49
N ALA A 224 12.58 9.63 18.16
CA ALA A 224 12.13 10.42 19.30
C ALA A 224 11.05 11.48 18.97
N SER A 225 10.74 11.67 17.67
CA SER A 225 9.83 12.69 17.13
C SER A 225 8.62 12.12 16.39
N SER A 226 8.35 10.81 16.47
CA SER A 226 7.25 10.15 15.75
C SER A 226 5.93 10.18 16.48
#